data_AF-A0AA38Z3S2-F1
#
_entry.id   AF-A0AA38Z3S2-F1
#
_cell.length_a   1.000
_cell.length_b   1.000
_cell.length_c   1.000
_cell.angle_alpha   90.00
_cell.angle_beta   90.00
_cell.angle_gamma   90.00
#
_symmetry.space_group_name_H-M   'P 1'
#
loop_
_entity.id
_entity.type
_entity.pdbx_description
1 polymer ?
#
loop_
_entity_poly.entity_id
_entity_poly.type
_entity_poly.pdbx_seq_one_letter_code
_entity_poly.pdbx_strand_id
1 'polypeptide(L)'
;MGHFSSMFNGWARSFSIKKASSSGNCGGREAVEVMTREAKKNDLILHSSGFVNVNGSNNFTSLYSKRGEKGVNQDCFIVWEEFGGQEDMLFCGVFDGHGPWGHYVAKKVRESMPSSLLCNWQETLAEASLDPDFDLEAEKKFHQFNIWKHSYLKTCAAIDQELEHHRRIDSFNSGTTALTIVRQGESIFVANVGDSRAVLATTSDDGNLEPVQLTIDFKPNLPR
;
A
#
# COMPACT_ATOMS: atom_id res chain seq x y z
N MET A 1 0.17 36.08 2.73
CA MET A 1 -0.15 35.12 1.66
C MET A 1 1.04 34.19 1.54
N GLY A 2 1.02 32.91 1.91
CA GLY A 2 0.00 32.04 2.49
C GLY A 2 0.72 30.95 3.30
N HIS A 3 0.06 30.49 4.36
CA HIS A 3 0.53 29.49 5.33
C HIS A 3 0.71 28.10 4.69
N PHE A 4 1.88 27.47 4.88
CA PHE A 4 2.10 26.04 4.64
C PHE A 4 2.90 25.33 5.76
N SER A 5 2.88 25.87 6.99
CA SER A 5 3.64 25.29 8.12
C SER A 5 2.83 24.39 9.07
N SER A 6 1.62 23.93 8.70
CA SER A 6 0.76 23.18 9.64
C SER A 6 0.73 21.65 9.46
N MET A 7 1.24 21.10 8.36
CA MET A 7 1.05 19.65 8.08
C MET A 7 1.96 18.75 8.93
N PHE A 8 3.15 19.20 9.33
CA PHE A 8 3.99 18.42 10.26
C PHE A 8 3.54 18.51 11.72
N ASN A 9 2.89 19.62 12.12
CA ASN A 9 2.42 19.80 13.51
C ASN A 9 1.08 19.10 13.82
N GLY A 10 0.32 18.68 12.79
CA GLY A 10 -0.86 17.83 12.99
C GLY A 10 -0.51 16.43 13.51
N TRP A 11 0.72 15.98 13.25
CA TRP A 11 1.20 14.64 13.60
C TRP A 11 1.37 14.43 15.12
N ALA A 12 1.61 15.52 15.86
CA ALA A 12 1.77 15.49 17.32
C ALA A 12 0.45 15.38 18.12
N ARG A 13 -0.72 15.60 17.50
CA ARG A 13 -2.00 15.56 18.24
C ARG A 13 -2.65 14.18 18.33
N SER A 14 -2.21 13.20 17.54
CA SER A 14 -2.76 11.83 17.60
C SER A 14 -1.90 10.82 18.39
N PHE A 15 -0.63 11.14 18.70
CA PHE A 15 0.26 10.22 19.40
C PHE A 15 0.85 10.84 20.66
N SER A 16 0.04 10.95 21.72
CA SER A 16 0.57 11.03 23.08
C SER A 16 0.93 9.62 23.55
N ILE A 17 2.01 9.07 22.99
CA ILE A 17 2.62 7.83 23.48
C ILE A 17 3.38 8.22 24.75
N LYS A 18 2.76 7.96 25.91
CA LYS A 18 3.49 7.94 27.18
C LYS A 18 4.59 6.89 27.06
N LYS A 19 5.84 7.36 27.14
CA LYS A 19 7.05 6.55 27.19
C LYS A 19 6.97 5.60 28.39
N ALA A 20 6.57 4.36 28.14
CA ALA A 20 6.72 3.24 29.07
C ALA A 20 7.90 2.37 28.62
N SER A 21 8.75 2.06 29.58
CA SER A 21 10.00 1.33 29.46
C SER A 21 9.86 -0.08 28.87
N SER A 22 10.77 -0.41 27.95
CA SER A 22 11.24 -1.75 27.57
C SER A 22 10.26 -2.93 27.73
N SER A 23 9.32 -3.07 26.81
CA SER A 23 8.82 -4.38 26.38
C SER A 23 8.05 -4.25 25.06
N GLY A 24 8.47 -5.03 24.06
CA GLY A 24 7.62 -5.50 22.96
C GLY A 24 7.21 -4.48 21.89
N ASN A 25 7.35 -4.90 20.65
CA ASN A 25 6.91 -4.28 19.39
C ASN A 25 5.35 -4.14 19.26
N CYS A 26 4.66 -3.85 20.35
CA CYS A 26 3.20 -4.05 20.49
C CYS A 26 2.38 -2.79 20.15
N GLY A 27 2.92 -1.59 20.38
CA GLY A 27 2.16 -0.33 20.28
C GLY A 27 1.79 0.09 18.86
N GLY A 28 2.71 -0.02 17.89
CA GLY A 28 2.45 0.37 16.49
C GLY A 28 1.40 -0.53 15.82
N ARG A 29 1.51 -1.84 16.06
CA ARG A 29 0.58 -2.83 15.54
C ARG A 29 -0.85 -2.62 16.06
N GLU A 30 -1.00 -2.30 17.35
CA GLU A 30 -2.32 -2.02 17.94
C GLU A 30 -2.98 -0.77 17.34
N ALA A 31 -2.22 0.31 17.11
CA ALA A 31 -2.73 1.51 16.47
C ALA A 31 -3.20 1.25 15.02
N VAL A 32 -2.43 0.47 14.25
CA VAL A 32 -2.80 0.06 12.88
C VAL A 32 -4.08 -0.77 12.87
N GLU A 33 -4.27 -1.66 13.84
CA GLU A 33 -5.51 -2.42 13.96
C GLU A 33 -6.71 -1.53 14.24
N VAL A 34 -6.57 -0.52 15.10
CA VAL A 34 -7.63 0.45 15.38
C VAL A 34 -8.00 1.21 14.10
N MET A 35 -7.01 1.76 13.39
CA MET A 35 -7.25 2.47 12.11
C MET A 35 -7.93 1.57 11.07
N THR A 36 -7.52 0.30 11.00
CA THR A 36 -8.16 -0.68 10.10
C THR A 36 -9.63 -0.91 10.47
N ARG A 37 -9.95 -1.00 11.76
CA ARG A 37 -11.34 -1.19 12.24
C ARG A 37 -12.20 0.06 11.97
N GLU A 38 -11.65 1.25 12.18
CA GLU A 38 -12.33 2.51 11.89
C GLU A 38 -12.60 2.69 10.40
N ALA A 39 -11.60 2.41 9.55
CA ALA A 39 -11.77 2.46 8.10
C ALA A 39 -12.86 1.50 7.60
N LYS A 40 -12.93 0.29 8.15
CA LYS A 40 -14.02 -0.66 7.85
C LYS A 40 -15.38 -0.15 8.31
N LYS A 41 -15.46 0.51 9.46
CA LYS A 41 -16.70 1.07 9.99
C LYS A 41 -17.22 2.22 9.15
N ASN A 42 -16.31 2.98 8.53
CA ASN A 42 -16.61 4.14 7.70
C ASN A 42 -16.70 3.79 6.20
N ASP A 43 -16.73 2.50 5.83
CA ASP A 43 -16.78 2.03 4.44
C ASP A 43 -15.64 2.54 3.53
N LEU A 44 -14.47 2.83 4.11
CA LEU A 44 -13.28 3.34 3.41
C LEU A 44 -12.43 2.23 2.77
N ILE A 45 -12.75 0.97 3.06
CA ILE A 45 -12.06 -0.21 2.50
C ILE A 45 -12.99 -0.99 1.58
N LEU A 46 -12.57 -1.17 0.33
CA LEU A 46 -13.26 -2.00 -0.64
C LEU A 46 -12.50 -3.30 -0.92
N HIS A 47 -13.23 -4.41 -0.94
CA HIS A 47 -12.74 -5.73 -1.32
C HIS A 47 -13.58 -6.41 -2.42
N SER A 48 -14.60 -5.73 -2.94
CA SER A 48 -15.55 -6.22 -3.94
C SER A 48 -15.73 -5.20 -5.06
N SER A 49 -16.20 -5.66 -6.21
CA SER A 49 -16.38 -4.81 -7.38
C SER A 49 -17.36 -3.68 -7.07
N GLY A 50 -17.02 -2.47 -7.46
CA GLY A 50 -17.75 -1.28 -7.08
C GLY A 50 -16.89 -0.03 -7.27
N PHE A 51 -17.33 1.07 -6.66
CA PHE A 51 -16.59 2.32 -6.65
C PHE A 51 -16.68 2.94 -5.26
N VAL A 52 -15.68 3.74 -4.91
CA VAL A 52 -15.73 4.68 -3.79
C VAL A 52 -15.51 6.08 -4.32
N ASN A 53 -16.34 6.98 -3.81
CA ASN A 53 -16.26 8.41 -4.01
C ASN A 53 -16.46 9.05 -2.63
N VAL A 54 -15.37 9.42 -1.97
CA VAL A 54 -15.45 10.04 -0.64
C VAL A 54 -15.99 11.46 -0.81
N ASN A 55 -17.12 11.76 -0.17
CA ASN A 55 -17.80 13.06 -0.29
C ASN A 55 -16.85 14.22 0.06
N GLY A 56 -16.63 15.13 -0.89
CA GLY A 56 -15.72 16.27 -0.73
C GLY A 56 -14.28 16.01 -1.15
N SER A 57 -13.92 14.77 -1.49
CA SER A 57 -12.65 14.44 -2.15
C SER A 57 -12.78 14.57 -3.67
N ASN A 58 -11.69 14.93 -4.35
CA ASN A 58 -11.59 14.82 -5.81
C ASN A 58 -11.18 13.39 -6.24
N ASN A 59 -11.30 12.41 -5.35
CA ASN A 59 -10.88 11.04 -5.60
C ASN A 59 -12.06 10.23 -6.13
N PHE A 60 -11.85 9.58 -7.27
CA PHE A 60 -12.77 8.57 -7.79
C PHE A 60 -12.00 7.28 -7.99
N THR A 61 -12.36 6.26 -7.22
CA THR A 61 -11.70 4.96 -7.29
C THR A 61 -12.72 3.89 -7.66
N SER A 62 -12.46 3.16 -8.74
CA SER A 62 -13.30 2.04 -9.18
C SER A 62 -12.52 0.74 -9.19
N LEU A 63 -13.18 -0.34 -8.79
CA LEU A 63 -12.61 -1.68 -8.72
C LEU A 63 -13.52 -2.67 -9.42
N TYR A 64 -12.92 -3.57 -10.18
CA TYR A 64 -13.65 -4.62 -10.87
C TYR A 64 -12.79 -5.87 -11.02
N SER A 65 -13.32 -7.01 -10.62
CA SER A 65 -12.80 -8.33 -10.99
C SER A 65 -13.96 -9.21 -11.43
N LYS A 66 -13.67 -10.05 -12.42
CA LYS A 66 -14.62 -11.01 -12.98
C LYS A 66 -13.92 -12.35 -13.08
N ARG A 67 -14.61 -13.38 -12.59
CA ARG A 67 -14.19 -14.77 -12.77
C ARG A 67 -14.11 -15.11 -14.27
N GLY A 68 -12.96 -15.62 -14.71
CA GLY A 68 -12.78 -16.18 -16.05
C GLY A 68 -13.27 -17.64 -16.16
N GLU A 69 -12.77 -18.37 -17.15
CA GLU A 69 -13.21 -19.75 -17.44
C GLU A 69 -12.44 -20.83 -16.68
N LYS A 70 -11.30 -20.49 -16.06
CA LYS A 70 -10.30 -21.43 -15.51
C LYS A 70 -10.62 -22.04 -14.13
N GLY A 71 -11.86 -21.92 -13.65
CA GLY A 71 -12.23 -22.38 -12.30
C GLY A 71 -12.45 -21.22 -11.33
N VAL A 72 -12.16 -21.41 -10.03
CA VAL A 72 -12.31 -20.37 -9.00
C VAL A 72 -11.51 -19.13 -9.38
N ASN A 73 -12.09 -17.94 -9.18
CA ASN A 73 -11.35 -16.70 -9.39
C ASN A 73 -10.24 -16.59 -8.33
N GLN A 74 -8.98 -16.59 -8.76
CA GLN A 74 -7.84 -16.50 -7.87
C GLN A 74 -7.35 -15.06 -7.65
N ASP A 75 -7.82 -14.15 -8.50
CA ASP A 75 -7.56 -12.72 -8.42
C ASP A 75 -8.31 -12.08 -7.25
N CYS A 76 -7.66 -11.12 -6.60
CA CYS A 76 -8.32 -10.23 -5.67
C CYS A 76 -7.69 -8.84 -5.69
N PHE A 77 -8.40 -7.88 -5.13
CA PHE A 77 -7.94 -6.49 -5.04
C PHE A 77 -8.39 -5.87 -3.72
N ILE A 78 -7.82 -4.70 -3.43
CA ILE A 78 -8.23 -3.86 -2.32
C ILE A 78 -8.06 -2.39 -2.69
N VAL A 79 -8.96 -1.56 -2.19
CA VAL A 79 -8.74 -0.12 -2.02
C VAL A 79 -8.97 0.22 -0.56
N TRP A 80 -8.15 1.13 -0.04
CA TRP A 80 -8.29 1.74 1.26
C TRP A 80 -8.09 3.26 1.09
N GLU A 81 -9.19 4.01 1.09
CA GLU A 81 -9.20 5.47 1.12
C GLU A 81 -8.86 5.99 2.53
N GLU A 82 -8.33 7.21 2.59
CA GLU A 82 -7.82 7.79 3.84
C GLU A 82 -6.81 6.87 4.53
N PHE A 83 -5.90 6.28 3.75
CA PHE A 83 -4.99 5.24 4.21
C PHE A 83 -4.16 5.72 5.40
N GLY A 84 -4.21 5.00 6.52
CA GLY A 84 -3.57 5.41 7.77
C GLY A 84 -4.23 6.60 8.47
N GLY A 85 -5.51 6.82 8.22
CA GLY A 85 -6.27 7.94 8.79
C GLY A 85 -5.84 9.30 8.24
N GLN A 86 -5.23 9.32 7.05
CA GLN A 86 -4.79 10.54 6.38
C GLN A 86 -5.68 10.80 5.17
N GLU A 87 -6.45 11.88 5.19
CA GLU A 87 -7.45 12.21 4.15
C GLU A 87 -6.86 12.31 2.72
N ASP A 88 -5.57 12.65 2.61
CA ASP A 88 -4.87 12.80 1.33
C ASP A 88 -4.20 11.51 0.83
N MET A 89 -4.35 10.40 1.56
CA MET A 89 -3.73 9.12 1.24
C MET A 89 -4.71 8.06 0.74
N LEU A 90 -4.26 7.27 -0.23
CA LEU A 90 -4.97 6.13 -0.80
C LEU A 90 -4.00 4.95 -0.89
N PHE A 91 -4.45 3.76 -0.51
CA PHE A 91 -3.78 2.51 -0.86
C PHE A 91 -4.66 1.71 -1.81
N CYS A 92 -4.09 1.20 -2.89
CA CYS A 92 -4.75 0.18 -3.70
C CYS A 92 -3.79 -0.97 -4.04
N GLY A 93 -4.36 -2.16 -4.23
CA GLY A 93 -3.59 -3.36 -4.53
C GLY A 93 -4.35 -4.34 -5.42
N VAL A 94 -3.64 -4.98 -6.33
CA VAL A 94 -4.12 -6.06 -7.20
C VAL A 94 -3.19 -7.27 -7.02
N PHE A 95 -3.81 -8.44 -6.88
CA PHE A 95 -3.12 -9.69 -6.54
C PHE A 95 -3.66 -10.80 -7.44
N ASP A 96 -2.81 -11.31 -8.33
CA ASP A 96 -3.12 -12.44 -9.22
C ASP A 96 -2.59 -13.74 -8.58
N GLY A 97 -3.51 -14.51 -7.99
CA GLY A 97 -3.20 -15.77 -7.33
C GLY A 97 -3.00 -16.91 -8.33
N HIS A 98 -2.06 -17.80 -8.05
CA HIS A 98 -1.79 -18.98 -8.87
C HIS A 98 -1.46 -20.22 -8.03
N GLY A 99 -1.58 -21.39 -8.66
CA GLY A 99 -1.40 -22.68 -8.01
C GLY A 99 -2.64 -23.16 -7.25
N PRO A 100 -2.60 -24.35 -6.63
CA PRO A 100 -3.77 -24.96 -6.01
C PRO A 100 -4.43 -24.11 -4.92
N TRP A 101 -3.62 -23.33 -4.18
CA TRP A 101 -4.07 -22.44 -3.11
C TRP A 101 -3.96 -20.95 -3.47
N GLY A 102 -3.78 -20.60 -4.75
CA GLY A 102 -3.53 -19.22 -5.19
C GLY A 102 -4.54 -18.20 -4.67
N HIS A 103 -5.84 -18.53 -4.74
CA HIS A 103 -6.91 -17.70 -4.18
C HIS A 103 -6.80 -17.47 -2.66
N TYR A 104 -6.28 -18.42 -1.89
CA TYR A 104 -6.03 -18.24 -0.46
C TYR A 104 -4.78 -17.41 -0.21
N VAL A 105 -3.70 -17.62 -0.98
CA VAL A 105 -2.47 -16.84 -0.89
C VAL A 105 -2.75 -15.37 -1.24
N ALA A 106 -3.38 -15.10 -2.39
CA ALA A 106 -3.75 -13.76 -2.82
C ALA A 106 -4.62 -13.05 -1.78
N LYS A 107 -5.65 -13.74 -1.26
CA LYS A 107 -6.51 -13.20 -0.19
C LYS A 107 -5.73 -12.89 1.08
N LYS A 108 -4.80 -13.75 1.48
CA LYS A 108 -3.96 -13.55 2.67
C LYS A 108 -3.04 -12.34 2.49
N VAL A 109 -2.38 -12.19 1.34
CA VAL A 109 -1.56 -11.02 1.02
C VAL A 109 -2.42 -9.75 1.00
N ARG A 110 -3.58 -9.76 0.34
CA ARG A 110 -4.53 -8.63 0.33
C ARG A 110 -4.90 -8.15 1.74
N GLU A 111 -5.06 -9.08 2.69
CA GLU A 111 -5.46 -8.77 4.08
C GLU A 111 -4.29 -8.33 4.96
N SER A 112 -3.09 -8.91 4.78
CA SER A 112 -1.89 -8.58 5.57
C SER A 112 -1.13 -7.35 5.04
N MET A 113 -1.14 -7.10 3.72
CA MET A 113 -0.30 -6.07 3.07
C MET A 113 -0.53 -4.65 3.60
N PRO A 114 -1.76 -4.11 3.64
CA PRO A 114 -1.95 -2.70 3.98
C PRO A 114 -1.56 -2.39 5.43
N SER A 115 -1.92 -3.29 6.36
CA SER A 115 -1.61 -3.10 7.79
C SER A 115 -0.12 -3.27 8.07
N SER A 116 0.52 -4.29 7.50
CA SER A 116 1.97 -4.48 7.60
C SER A 116 2.73 -3.30 6.98
N LEU A 117 2.28 -2.79 5.82
CA LEU A 117 2.84 -1.61 5.18
C LEU A 117 2.74 -0.37 6.06
N LEU A 118 1.57 -0.12 6.65
CA LEU A 118 1.35 1.04 7.50
C LEU A 118 2.24 0.98 8.77
N CYS A 119 2.37 -0.19 9.38
CA CYS A 119 3.25 -0.40 10.53
C CYS A 119 4.72 -0.12 10.18
N ASN A 120 5.22 -0.74 9.10
CA ASN A 120 6.59 -0.55 8.64
C ASN A 120 6.87 0.90 8.20
N TRP A 121 5.87 1.58 7.63
CA TRP A 121 5.96 2.99 7.27
C TRP A 121 6.07 3.90 8.49
N GLN A 122 5.24 3.69 9.52
CA GLN A 122 5.32 4.44 10.77
C GLN A 122 6.67 4.24 11.47
N GLU A 123 7.15 3.00 11.52
CA GLU A 123 8.46 2.67 12.11
C GLU A 123 9.60 3.33 11.33
N THR A 124 9.61 3.19 10.00
CA THR A 124 10.66 3.78 9.14
C THR A 124 10.65 5.31 9.19
N LEU A 125 9.47 5.92 9.28
CA LEU A 125 9.33 7.37 9.42
C LEU A 125 9.83 7.87 10.78
N ALA A 126 9.59 7.10 11.86
CA ALA A 126 10.12 7.40 13.18
C ALA A 126 11.65 7.25 13.25
N GLU A 127 12.21 6.21 12.61
CA GLU A 127 13.67 6.01 12.48
C GLU A 127 14.32 7.17 11.72
N ALA A 128 13.70 7.61 10.63
CA ALA A 128 14.19 8.69 9.78
C ALA A 128 14.14 10.07 10.45
N SER A 129 13.19 10.29 11.36
CA SER A 129 13.02 11.56 12.09
C SER A 129 14.13 11.84 13.13
N LEU A 130 15.03 10.89 13.36
CA LEU A 130 16.16 11.04 14.28
C LEU A 130 17.41 11.66 13.63
N ASP A 131 17.38 11.91 12.31
CA ASP A 131 18.47 12.51 11.55
C ASP A 131 18.13 13.96 11.14
N PRO A 132 18.63 14.99 11.86
CA PRO A 132 18.07 16.35 11.81
C PRO A 132 18.62 17.27 10.70
N ASP A 133 19.33 16.77 9.69
CA ASP A 133 20.07 17.63 8.75
C ASP A 133 19.54 17.52 7.30
N PHE A 134 18.43 18.19 6.96
CA PHE A 134 17.92 18.23 5.57
C PHE A 134 17.24 19.56 5.20
N ASP A 135 17.85 20.32 4.28
CA ASP A 135 17.42 21.69 3.90
C ASP A 135 17.05 21.86 2.40
N LEU A 136 16.91 20.78 1.62
CA LEU A 136 16.56 20.86 0.19
C LEU A 136 15.31 20.04 -0.21
N GLU A 137 14.43 20.63 -1.03
CA GLU A 137 13.17 20.02 -1.51
C GLU A 137 13.38 18.72 -2.31
N ALA A 138 14.42 18.63 -3.13
CA ALA A 138 14.75 17.41 -3.86
C ALA A 138 15.18 16.27 -2.93
N GLU A 139 15.88 16.62 -1.84
CA GLU A 139 16.27 15.66 -0.80
C GLU A 139 15.07 15.16 -0.02
N LYS A 140 14.05 16.01 0.22
CA LYS A 140 12.78 15.58 0.84
C LYS A 140 12.04 14.56 -0.01
N LYS A 141 11.93 14.76 -1.32
CA LYS A 141 11.30 13.78 -2.24
C LYS A 141 12.06 12.45 -2.25
N PHE A 142 13.38 12.53 -2.31
CA PHE A 142 14.24 11.34 -2.26
C PHE A 142 14.13 10.60 -0.92
N HIS A 143 14.05 11.36 0.18
CA HIS A 143 13.86 10.83 1.52
C HIS A 143 12.49 10.14 1.66
N GLN A 144 11.41 10.77 1.21
CA GLN A 144 10.07 10.18 1.19
C GLN A 144 10.03 8.91 0.34
N PHE A 145 10.67 8.91 -0.83
CA PHE A 145 10.82 7.71 -1.66
C PHE A 145 11.55 6.59 -0.90
N ASN A 146 12.65 6.92 -0.21
CA ASN A 146 13.39 5.93 0.56
C ASN A 146 12.58 5.36 1.72
N ILE A 147 11.78 6.19 2.42
CA ILE A 147 10.88 5.71 3.48
C ILE A 147 9.91 4.67 2.90
N TRP A 148 9.21 4.99 1.82
CA TRP A 148 8.28 4.05 1.18
C TRP A 148 8.99 2.80 0.67
N LYS A 149 10.14 2.95 0.00
CA LYS A 149 10.93 1.83 -0.49
C LYS A 149 11.31 0.85 0.63
N HIS A 150 11.87 1.33 1.74
CA HIS A 150 12.23 0.48 2.87
C HIS A 150 11.00 -0.15 3.53
N SER A 151 9.91 0.60 3.66
CA SER A 151 8.65 0.11 4.20
C SER A 151 8.09 -1.05 3.38
N TYR A 152 8.10 -0.92 2.05
CA TYR A 152 7.68 -1.99 1.13
C TYR A 152 8.59 -3.21 1.24
N LEU A 153 9.91 -3.04 1.28
CA LEU A 153 10.84 -4.17 1.42
C LEU A 153 10.63 -4.94 2.73
N LYS A 154 10.53 -4.23 3.86
CA LYS A 154 10.22 -4.83 5.17
C LYS A 154 8.87 -5.56 5.15
N THR A 155 7.86 -4.96 4.52
CA THR A 155 6.51 -5.51 4.41
C THR A 155 6.47 -6.79 3.58
N CYS A 156 7.07 -6.78 2.39
CA CYS A 156 7.12 -7.96 1.52
C CYS A 156 7.84 -9.12 2.20
N ALA A 157 8.98 -8.87 2.85
CA ALA A 157 9.73 -9.89 3.59
C ALA A 157 8.89 -10.47 4.75
N ALA A 158 8.21 -9.62 5.52
CA ALA A 158 7.38 -10.06 6.64
C ALA A 158 6.19 -10.93 6.18
N ILE A 159 5.56 -10.57 5.06
CA ILE A 159 4.42 -11.32 4.51
C ILE A 159 4.87 -12.64 3.89
N ASP A 160 6.00 -12.66 3.19
CA ASP A 160 6.58 -13.89 2.64
C ASP A 160 6.89 -14.90 3.78
N GLN A 161 7.50 -14.41 4.85
CA GLN A 161 7.73 -15.20 6.06
C GLN A 161 6.42 -15.66 6.72
N GLU A 162 5.39 -14.81 6.77
CA GLU A 162 4.08 -15.20 7.29
C GLU A 162 3.45 -16.34 6.48
N LEU A 163 3.57 -16.28 5.14
CA LEU A 163 3.07 -17.31 4.22
C LEU A 163 3.84 -18.62 4.35
N GLU A 164 5.16 -18.58 4.51
CA GLU A 164 5.99 -19.77 4.72
C GLU A 164 5.57 -20.54 6.00
N HIS A 165 5.26 -19.81 7.07
CA HIS A 165 4.89 -20.41 8.36
C HIS A 165 3.38 -20.70 8.49
N HIS A 166 2.58 -20.44 7.44
CA HIS A 166 1.13 -20.54 7.51
C HIS A 166 0.64 -22.00 7.44
N ARG A 167 0.30 -22.58 8.60
CA ARG A 167 -0.06 -24.02 8.74
C ARG A 167 -1.20 -24.55 7.86
N ARG A 168 -2.04 -23.67 7.27
CA ARG A 168 -3.25 -24.06 6.51
C ARG A 168 -3.22 -23.69 5.03
N ILE A 169 -2.21 -22.95 4.59
CA ILE A 169 -2.11 -22.49 3.20
C ILE A 169 -0.78 -23.00 2.68
N ASP A 170 -0.82 -23.84 1.65
CA ASP A 170 0.39 -24.30 0.97
C ASP A 170 0.87 -23.25 -0.03
N SER A 171 1.83 -22.44 0.41
CA SER A 171 2.54 -21.43 -0.38
C SER A 171 3.77 -21.97 -1.12
N PHE A 172 4.11 -23.25 -0.99
CA PHE A 172 5.27 -23.83 -1.68
C PHE A 172 5.01 -23.99 -3.18
N ASN A 173 3.81 -24.46 -3.53
CA ASN A 173 3.34 -24.62 -4.93
C ASN A 173 2.25 -23.63 -5.33
N SER A 174 1.98 -22.63 -4.50
CA SER A 174 0.98 -21.60 -4.77
C SER A 174 1.55 -20.23 -4.44
N GLY A 175 1.09 -19.21 -5.14
CA GLY A 175 1.62 -17.87 -4.96
C GLY A 175 0.62 -16.82 -5.38
N THR A 176 1.06 -15.57 -5.33
CA THR A 176 0.33 -14.44 -5.89
C THR A 176 1.31 -13.40 -6.42
N THR A 177 0.93 -12.67 -7.46
CA THR A 177 1.55 -11.37 -7.73
C THR A 177 1.08 -10.36 -6.69
N ALA A 178 1.78 -9.23 -6.59
CA ALA A 178 1.36 -8.08 -5.81
C ALA A 178 1.77 -6.79 -6.51
N LEU A 179 0.80 -6.08 -7.06
CA LEU A 179 0.94 -4.72 -7.56
C LEU A 179 0.18 -3.79 -6.64
N THR A 180 0.87 -2.83 -6.02
CA THR A 180 0.25 -1.88 -5.09
C THR A 180 0.66 -0.46 -5.40
N ILE A 181 -0.24 0.47 -5.08
CA ILE A 181 -0.03 1.91 -5.22
C ILE A 181 -0.40 2.56 -3.89
N VAL A 182 0.48 3.42 -3.40
CA VAL A 182 0.13 4.45 -2.41
C VAL A 182 0.11 5.79 -3.10
N ARG A 183 -1.04 6.49 -3.08
CA ARG A 183 -1.08 7.92 -3.38
C ARG A 183 -0.96 8.68 -2.08
N GLN A 184 -0.07 9.67 -2.03
CA GLN A 184 0.08 10.59 -0.90
C GLN A 184 0.18 12.01 -1.46
N GLY A 185 -0.90 12.80 -1.31
CA GLY A 185 -1.04 14.08 -1.98
C GLY A 185 -0.90 13.94 -3.51
N GLU A 186 0.08 14.64 -4.09
CA GLU A 186 0.38 14.61 -5.54
C GLU A 186 1.37 13.49 -5.94
N SER A 187 1.89 12.73 -4.97
CA SER A 187 2.87 11.67 -5.23
C SER A 187 2.21 10.30 -5.31
N ILE A 188 2.68 9.46 -6.24
CA ILE A 188 2.32 8.04 -6.33
C ILE A 188 3.56 7.18 -6.11
N PHE A 189 3.44 6.19 -5.22
CA PHE A 189 4.46 5.19 -4.94
C PHE A 189 3.93 3.85 -5.44
N VAL A 190 4.63 3.25 -6.40
CA VAL A 190 4.20 1.99 -7.03
C VAL A 190 5.19 0.90 -6.68
N ALA A 191 4.70 -0.21 -6.13
CA ALA A 191 5.48 -1.41 -5.84
C ALA A 191 4.90 -2.60 -6.59
N ASN A 192 5.74 -3.28 -7.37
CA ASN A 192 5.38 -4.44 -8.18
C ASN A 192 6.20 -5.66 -7.81
N VAL A 193 5.53 -6.79 -7.62
CA VAL A 193 6.11 -8.13 -7.50
C VAL A 193 5.31 -9.06 -8.41
N GLY A 194 5.94 -9.53 -9.49
CA GLY A 194 5.31 -10.40 -10.48
C GLY A 194 4.98 -9.66 -11.77
N ASP A 195 3.98 -10.17 -12.49
CA ASP A 195 3.64 -9.74 -13.86
C ASP A 195 2.27 -9.05 -13.98
N SER A 196 1.70 -8.61 -12.86
CA SER A 196 0.69 -7.55 -12.85
C SER A 196 1.30 -6.23 -13.34
N ARG A 197 0.48 -5.33 -13.90
CA ARG A 197 0.96 -4.08 -14.50
C ARG A 197 0.13 -2.86 -14.12
N ALA A 198 0.82 -1.77 -13.77
CA ALA A 198 0.24 -0.43 -13.66
C ALA A 198 0.58 0.42 -14.89
N VAL A 199 -0.43 1.10 -15.42
CA VAL A 199 -0.31 2.05 -16.54
C VAL A 199 -1.07 3.32 -16.15
N LEU A 200 -0.41 4.47 -16.23
CA LEU A 200 -1.01 5.78 -16.06
C LEU A 200 -1.50 6.29 -17.41
N ALA A 201 -2.75 6.73 -17.49
CA ALA A 201 -3.22 7.49 -18.64
C ALA A 201 -2.97 8.99 -18.39
N THR A 202 -2.29 9.65 -19.32
CA THR A 202 -2.03 11.09 -19.29
C THR A 202 -2.46 11.74 -20.60
N THR A 203 -2.48 13.06 -20.66
CA THR A 203 -2.76 13.80 -21.89
C THR A 203 -1.46 14.39 -22.44
N SER A 204 -1.20 14.20 -23.73
CA SER A 204 -0.13 14.87 -24.48
C SER A 204 -0.40 16.37 -24.65
N ASP A 205 0.60 17.12 -25.09
CA ASP A 205 0.46 18.55 -25.40
C ASP A 205 -0.61 18.81 -26.49
N ASP A 206 -0.83 17.84 -27.38
CA ASP A 206 -1.84 17.89 -28.45
C ASP A 206 -3.25 17.50 -27.97
N GLY A 207 -3.44 17.19 -26.68
CA GLY A 207 -4.73 16.79 -26.11
C GLY A 207 -5.06 15.29 -26.29
N ASN A 208 -4.17 14.50 -26.87
CA ASN A 208 -4.37 13.06 -27.05
C ASN A 208 -4.10 12.29 -25.75
N LEU A 209 -4.90 11.26 -25.46
CA LEU A 209 -4.69 10.35 -24.33
C LEU A 209 -3.53 9.39 -24.62
N GLU A 210 -2.53 9.36 -23.73
CA GLU A 210 -1.32 8.54 -23.86
C GLU A 210 -1.11 7.64 -22.63
N PRO A 211 -0.70 6.37 -22.84
CA PRO A 211 -0.35 5.47 -21.75
C PRO A 211 1.13 5.63 -21.33
N VAL A 212 1.37 5.76 -20.04
CA VAL A 212 2.69 5.71 -19.41
C VAL A 212 2.78 4.45 -18.55
N GLN A 213 3.64 3.53 -18.95
CA GLN A 213 3.87 2.30 -18.18
C GLN A 213 4.63 2.63 -16.88
N LEU A 214 4.05 2.30 -15.73
CA LEU A 214 4.63 2.59 -14.41
C LEU A 214 5.47 1.43 -13.85
N THR A 215 5.23 0.20 -14.33
CA THR A 215 5.89 -1.01 -13.82
C THR A 215 6.42 -1.87 -14.95
N ILE A 216 7.49 -2.62 -14.67
CA ILE A 216 8.03 -3.64 -15.57
C ILE A 216 7.63 -5.00 -15.00
N ASP A 217 7.01 -5.85 -15.83
CA ASP A 217 6.62 -7.21 -15.44
C ASP A 217 7.85 -8.05 -15.10
N PHE A 218 7.79 -8.82 -14.02
CA PHE A 218 8.87 -9.75 -13.67
C PHE A 218 8.74 -11.03 -14.48
N LYS A 219 9.25 -10.99 -15.72
CA LYS A 219 9.31 -12.17 -16.60
C LYS A 219 10.70 -12.80 -16.56
N PRO A 220 10.82 -14.15 -16.56
CA PRO A 220 12.10 -14.85 -16.43
C PRO A 220 13.05 -14.64 -17.61
N ASN A 221 12.54 -14.18 -18.75
CA ASN A 221 13.30 -13.91 -19.96
C ASN A 221 13.81 -12.47 -20.08
N LEU A 222 13.60 -11.62 -19.08
CA LEU A 222 14.17 -10.27 -19.06
C LEU A 222 15.64 -10.30 -18.60
N PRO A 223 16.50 -9.42 -19.15
CA PRO A 223 17.88 -9.29 -18.69
C PRO A 223 17.92 -8.85 -17.22
N ARG A 224 18.91 -9.38 -16.48
CA ARG A 224 19.18 -9.04 -15.07
C ARG A 224 19.97 -7.75 -14.95
#